data_AF-A0A840W7H7-F1
#
_entry.id   AF-A0A840W7H7-F1
#
_cell.length_a   1.000
_cell.length_b   1.000
_cell.length_c   1.000
_cell.angle_alpha   90.00
_cell.angle_beta   90.00
_cell.angle_gamma   90.00
#
_symmetry.space_group_name_H-M   'P 1'
#
loop_
_entity.id
_entity.type
_entity.pdbx_description
1 polymer ?
#
loop_
_entity_poly.entity_id
_entity_poly.type
_entity_poly.pdbx_seq_one_letter_code
_entity_poly.pdbx_strand_id
1 'polypeptide(L)'
;MLGYEIEGALDGGEYAELSHEVSAAVSAHGSVRLLLRMPGLPGTEISANDDRFRFVRDHLGGIERLAVVGEHRGLEWLVRAADKLTGTDIKHFPPDGEDVAWVWVEA
;
A
#
# COMPACT_ATOMS: atom_id res chain seq x y z
N MET A 1 7.52 9.36 -5.91
CA MET A 1 6.15 8.86 -5.75
C MET A 1 6.00 7.66 -6.66
N LEU A 2 5.38 6.58 -6.19
CA LEU A 2 5.20 5.34 -6.95
C LEU A 2 3.72 4.92 -6.88
N GLY A 3 3.21 4.39 -7.98
CA GLY A 3 1.86 3.84 -8.08
C GLY A 3 1.92 2.40 -8.55
N TYR A 4 1.23 1.52 -7.84
CA TYR A 4 1.18 0.09 -8.15
C TYR A 4 -0.26 -0.38 -8.25
N GLU A 5 -0.54 -1.24 -9.21
CA GLU A 5 -1.79 -1.99 -9.29
C GLU A 5 -1.51 -3.44 -8.88
N ILE A 6 -2.27 -3.95 -7.91
CA ILE A 6 -2.18 -5.33 -7.45
C ILE A 6 -3.47 -6.03 -7.84
N GLU A 7 -3.37 -6.91 -8.84
CA GLU A 7 -4.42 -7.83 -9.23
C GLU A 7 -4.14 -9.20 -8.61
N GLY A 8 -5.06 -9.71 -7.78
CA GLY A 8 -4.87 -11.02 -7.15
C GLY A 8 -3.79 -11.04 -6.07
N ALA A 9 -3.07 -12.16 -5.94
CA ALA A 9 -1.98 -12.34 -4.98
C ALA A 9 -0.63 -12.16 -5.67
N LEU A 10 0.22 -11.30 -5.10
CA LEU A 10 1.62 -11.21 -5.51
C LEU A 10 2.29 -12.56 -5.29
N ASP A 11 2.88 -13.12 -6.34
CA ASP A 11 3.75 -14.27 -6.18
C ASP A 11 5.08 -13.87 -5.50
N GLY A 12 5.91 -14.87 -5.17
CA GLY A 12 7.17 -14.63 -4.46
C GLY A 12 8.18 -13.77 -5.25
N GLY A 13 8.13 -13.82 -6.58
CA GLY A 13 8.98 -13.02 -7.46
C GLY A 13 8.49 -11.58 -7.56
N GLU A 14 7.20 -11.39 -7.82
CA GLU A 14 6.55 -10.07 -7.88
C GLU A 14 6.72 -9.32 -6.56
N TYR A 15 6.58 -10.02 -5.44
CA TYR A 15 6.86 -9.48 -4.11
C TYR A 15 8.31 -9.00 -3.96
N ALA A 16 9.29 -9.80 -4.40
CA ALA A 16 10.70 -9.46 -4.25
C ALA A 16 11.10 -8.25 -5.09
N GLU A 17 10.58 -8.15 -6.31
CA GLU A 17 10.80 -7.00 -7.19
C GLU A 17 10.20 -5.72 -6.60
N LEU A 18 8.93 -5.77 -6.19
CA LEU A 18 8.24 -4.63 -5.59
C LEU A 18 8.94 -4.14 -4.32
N SER A 19 9.30 -5.08 -3.44
CA SER A 19 10.05 -4.83 -2.21
C SER A 19 11.39 -4.16 -2.51
N HIS A 20 12.13 -4.67 -3.50
CA HIS A 20 13.42 -4.11 -3.89
C HIS A 20 13.28 -2.70 -4.46
N GLU A 21 12.28 -2.44 -5.31
CA GLU A 21 12.04 -1.12 -5.88
C GLU A 21 11.67 -0.08 -4.81
N VAL A 22 10.74 -0.43 -3.92
CA VAL A 22 10.32 0.45 -2.82
C VAL A 22 11.50 0.70 -1.87
N SER A 23 12.25 -0.34 -1.49
CA SER A 23 13.41 -0.22 -0.62
C SER A 23 14.53 0.63 -1.25
N ALA A 24 14.78 0.47 -2.55
CA ALA A 24 15.73 1.31 -3.28
C ALA A 24 15.29 2.78 -3.32
N ALA A 25 14.01 3.03 -3.56
CA ALA A 25 13.45 4.38 -3.57
C ALA A 25 13.49 5.04 -2.18
N VAL A 26 13.15 4.29 -1.11
CA VAL A 26 13.30 4.74 0.28
C VAL A 26 14.77 5.04 0.59
N SER A 27 15.69 4.16 0.19
CA SER A 27 17.13 4.37 0.44
C SER A 27 17.68 5.59 -0.31
N ALA A 28 17.17 5.86 -1.52
CA ALA A 28 17.61 7.00 -2.33
C ALA A 28 17.00 8.33 -1.89
N HIS A 29 15.76 8.33 -1.39
CA HIS A 29 14.99 9.55 -1.13
C HIS A 29 14.65 9.78 0.34
N GLY A 30 15.00 8.85 1.23
CA GLY A 30 14.68 8.87 2.65
C GLY A 30 13.29 8.30 2.96
N SER A 31 12.27 8.81 2.28
CA SER A 31 10.90 8.30 2.35
C SER A 31 10.24 8.29 0.98
N VAL A 32 9.20 7.47 0.84
CA VAL A 32 8.40 7.42 -0.38
C VAL A 32 6.91 7.59 -0.10
N ARG A 33 6.20 7.94 -1.15
CA ARG A 33 4.75 8.11 -1.20
C ARG A 33 4.22 7.10 -2.21
N LEU A 34 3.27 6.29 -1.78
CA LEU A 34 2.77 5.14 -2.52
C LEU A 34 1.27 5.25 -2.76
N LEU A 35 0.84 4.88 -3.95
CA LEU A 35 -0.56 4.59 -4.27
C LEU A 35 -0.69 3.13 -4.66
N LEU A 36 -1.64 2.43 -4.05
CA LEU A 36 -1.99 1.05 -4.36
C LEU A 36 -3.40 0.98 -4.91
N ARG A 37 -3.53 0.46 -6.13
CA ARG A 37 -4.81 0.18 -6.75
C ARG A 37 -5.12 -1.32 -6.67
N MET A 38 -6.32 -1.65 -6.24
CA MET A 38 -6.76 -3.03 -6.03
C MET A 38 -8.16 -3.25 -6.61
N PRO A 39 -8.26 -3.41 -7.94
CA PRO A 39 -9.54 -3.39 -8.65
C PRO A 39 -10.35 -4.69 -8.49
N GLY A 40 -9.91 -5.66 -7.68
CA GLY A 40 -10.60 -6.94 -7.56
C GLY A 40 -10.12 -7.78 -6.40
N LEU A 41 -10.56 -7.43 -5.18
CA LEU A 41 -10.46 -8.32 -4.04
C LEU A 41 -11.81 -9.05 -3.90
N PRO A 42 -11.89 -10.36 -4.17
CA PRO A 42 -13.15 -11.09 -4.10
C PRO A 42 -13.63 -11.18 -2.63
N GLY A 43 -14.36 -10.17 -2.16
CA GLY A 43 -15.17 -10.17 -0.93
C GLY A 43 -14.50 -10.63 0.38
N THR A 44 -13.19 -10.83 0.39
CA THR A 44 -12.48 -11.51 1.49
C THR A 44 -11.99 -10.49 2.49
N GLU A 45 -12.18 -10.79 3.78
CA GLU A 45 -11.52 -10.05 4.86
C GLU A 45 -10.01 -10.18 4.70
N ILE A 46 -9.35 -9.10 4.28
CA ILE A 46 -7.90 -9.02 4.23
C ILE A 46 -7.38 -8.90 5.67
N SER A 47 -6.31 -9.64 5.97
CA SER A 47 -5.63 -9.58 7.26
C SER A 47 -4.16 -9.18 7.10
N ALA A 48 -3.48 -8.87 8.20
CA ALA A 48 -2.04 -8.57 8.20
C ALA A 48 -1.16 -9.74 7.70
N ASN A 49 -1.71 -10.96 7.67
CA ASN A 49 -1.04 -12.16 7.19
C ASN A 49 -1.34 -12.45 5.71
N ASP A 50 -2.09 -11.58 5.04
CA ASP A 50 -2.40 -11.72 3.63
C ASP A 50 -1.16 -11.42 2.79
N ASP A 51 -0.72 -12.40 1.98
CA ASP A 51 0.48 -12.27 1.16
C ASP A 51 0.39 -11.10 0.16
N ARG A 52 -0.84 -10.69 -0.21
CA ARG A 52 -1.11 -9.50 -1.04
C ARG A 52 -0.52 -8.21 -0.47
N PHE A 53 -0.44 -8.10 0.84
CA PHE A 53 -0.02 -6.88 1.53
C PHE A 53 1.16 -7.05 2.46
N ARG A 54 1.79 -8.22 2.43
CA ARG A 54 3.03 -8.49 3.15
C ARG A 54 4.07 -7.38 2.88
N PHE A 55 4.11 -6.89 1.64
CA PHE A 55 5.07 -5.87 1.24
C PHE A 55 4.84 -4.55 1.99
N VAL A 56 3.57 -4.14 2.14
CA VAL A 56 3.23 -2.91 2.85
C VAL A 56 3.71 -3.05 4.29
N ARG A 57 3.28 -4.13 4.97
CA ARG A 57 3.65 -4.40 6.36
C ARG A 57 5.15 -4.32 6.59
N ASP A 58 5.94 -4.88 5.68
CA ASP A 58 7.40 -4.93 5.81
C ASP A 58 8.09 -3.60 5.46
N HIS A 59 7.43 -2.70 4.72
CA HIS A 59 8.01 -1.43 4.24
C HIS A 59 7.34 -0.16 4.80
N LEU A 60 6.34 -0.27 5.67
CA LEU A 60 5.66 0.88 6.28
C LEU A 60 6.66 1.90 6.87
N GLY A 61 7.77 1.45 7.46
CA GLY A 61 8.79 2.33 8.05
C GLY A 61 9.46 3.33 7.11
N GLY A 62 9.41 3.12 5.79
CA GLY A 62 9.95 4.04 4.78
C GLY A 62 8.88 4.81 4.01
N ILE A 63 7.60 4.58 4.32
CA ILE A 63 6.49 5.16 3.59
C ILE A 63 5.92 6.33 4.40
N GLU A 64 5.94 7.52 3.81
CA GLU A 64 5.34 8.72 4.40
C GLU A 64 3.82 8.70 4.24
N ARG A 65 3.34 8.38 3.03
CA ARG A 65 1.92 8.27 2.72
C ARG A 65 1.62 7.08 1.84
N LEU A 66 0.54 6.38 2.17
CA LEU A 66 0.02 5.27 1.41
C LEU A 66 -1.47 5.48 1.10
N ALA A 67 -1.77 5.73 -0.16
CA ALA A 67 -3.14 5.71 -0.65
C ALA A 67 -3.50 4.29 -1.11
N VAL A 68 -4.65 3.78 -0.69
CA VAL A 68 -5.17 2.48 -1.14
C VAL A 68 -6.51 2.71 -1.83
N VAL A 69 -6.59 2.43 -3.12
CA VAL A 69 -7.77 2.58 -3.98
C VAL A 69 -8.38 1.20 -4.23
N GLY A 70 -9.58 0.94 -3.70
CA GLY A 70 -10.23 -0.36 -3.86
C GLY A 70 -11.52 -0.50 -3.06
N GLU A 71 -12.03 -1.73 -2.98
CA GLU A 71 -13.20 -2.05 -2.16
C GLU A 71 -12.83 -2.10 -0.66
N HIS A 72 -13.64 -1.46 0.18
CA HIS A 72 -13.36 -1.11 1.58
C HIS A 72 -13.07 -2.29 2.55
N ARG A 73 -13.27 -3.55 2.16
CA ARG A 73 -13.27 -4.67 3.12
C ARG A 73 -11.86 -5.14 3.48
N GLY A 74 -11.46 -4.97 4.74
CA GLY A 74 -10.28 -5.63 5.32
C GLY A 74 -9.00 -4.79 5.40
N LEU A 75 -9.04 -3.47 5.19
CA LEU A 75 -7.83 -2.62 5.30
C LEU A 75 -7.65 -1.99 6.69
N GLU A 76 -8.49 -2.35 7.67
CA GLU A 76 -8.40 -1.82 9.03
C GLU A 76 -7.07 -2.17 9.70
N TRP A 77 -6.52 -3.36 9.42
CA TRP A 77 -5.22 -3.76 9.99
C TRP A 77 -4.08 -2.89 9.48
N LEU A 78 -4.15 -2.36 8.25
CA LEU A 78 -3.15 -1.47 7.67
C LEU A 78 -3.09 -0.16 8.43
N VAL A 79 -4.25 0.48 8.60
CA VAL A 79 -4.37 1.71 9.39
C VAL A 79 -3.84 1.51 10.82
N ARG A 80 -4.17 0.36 11.44
CA ARG A 80 -3.63 0.00 12.77
C ARG A 80 -2.12 -0.26 12.77
N ALA A 81 -1.56 -0.78 11.68
CA ALA A 81 -0.13 -1.05 11.56
C ALA A 81 0.69 0.24 11.38
N ALA A 82 0.16 1.21 10.61
CA ALA A 82 0.76 2.53 10.44
C ALA A 82 0.87 3.33 11.75
N ASP A 83 -0.21 3.33 12.53
CA ASP A 83 -0.35 4.13 13.75
C ASP A 83 0.67 3.74 14.84
N LYS A 84 1.13 2.48 14.84
CA LYS A 84 1.82 1.91 15.98
C LYS A 84 3.34 2.09 16.01
N LEU A 85 4.01 2.33 14.88
CA LEU A 85 5.49 2.41 14.85
C LEU A 85 6.11 3.22 13.70
N THR A 86 5.40 3.53 12.61
CA THR A 86 6.06 4.01 11.38
C THR A 86 5.80 5.47 11.03
N GLY A 87 4.79 6.11 11.63
CA GLY A 87 4.41 7.48 11.29
C GLY A 87 3.87 7.62 9.86
N THR A 88 3.50 6.51 9.23
CA THR A 88 2.94 6.46 7.88
C THR A 88 1.49 6.89 7.92
N ASP A 89 1.13 7.84 7.07
CA ASP A 89 -0.28 8.20 6.85
C ASP A 89 -0.88 7.22 5.85
N ILE A 90 -1.96 6.53 6.22
CA ILE A 90 -2.65 5.58 5.32
C ILE A 90 -4.08 6.02 5.11
N LYS A 91 -4.49 6.12 3.85
CA LYS A 91 -5.86 6.48 3.50
C LYS A 91 -6.44 5.56 2.43
N HIS A 92 -7.65 5.09 2.70
CA HIS A 92 -8.43 4.30 1.76
C HIS A 92 -9.33 5.21 0.92
N PHE A 93 -9.47 4.85 -0.36
CA PHE A 93 -10.33 5.48 -1.34
C PHE A 93 -11.14 4.40 -2.07
N PRO A 94 -12.42 4.66 -2.41
CA PRO A 94 -13.19 3.74 -3.22
C PRO A 94 -12.59 3.62 -4.64
N PRO A 95 -12.98 2.62 -5.44
CA PRO A 95 -12.43 2.42 -6.79
C PRO A 95 -12.58 3.63 -7.71
N ASP A 96 -13.66 4.39 -7.56
CA ASP A 96 -13.95 5.65 -8.27
C ASP A 96 -13.23 6.88 -7.68
N GLY A 97 -12.50 6.73 -6.58
CA GLY A 97 -11.81 7.79 -5.86
C GLY A 97 -10.32 7.95 -6.21
N GLU A 98 -9.84 7.34 -7.29
CA GLU A 98 -8.42 7.32 -7.65
C GLU A 98 -7.83 8.73 -7.84
N ASP A 99 -8.55 9.63 -8.53
CA ASP A 99 -8.08 11.01 -8.72
C ASP A 99 -7.83 11.72 -7.38
N VAL A 100 -8.70 11.46 -6.40
CA VAL A 100 -8.57 12.02 -5.04
C VAL A 100 -7.41 11.37 -4.30
N ALA A 101 -7.17 10.09 -4.53
CA ALA A 101 -6.07 9.34 -3.95
C ALA A 101 -4.71 9.88 -4.41
N TRP A 102 -4.57 10.18 -5.71
CA TRP A 102 -3.38 10.81 -6.28
C TRP A 102 -3.12 12.20 -5.67
N VAL A 103 -4.14 13.05 -5.61
CA VAL A 103 -4.00 14.39 -5.01
C VAL A 103 -3.58 14.30 -3.54
N TRP A 104 -4.14 13.35 -2.79
CA TRP A 104 -3.81 13.19 -1.38
C TRP A 104 -2.40 12.64 -1.15
N VAL A 105 -1.96 11.68 -1.96
CA VAL A 105 -0.62 11.09 -1.81
C VAL A 105 0.47 12.09 -2.22
N GLU A 106 0.16 13.02 -3.13
CA GLU A 106 1.06 14.08 -3.60
C GLU A 106 1.23 15.26 -2.64
N ALA A 107 0.26 15.54 -1.76
CA ALA A 107 0.23 16.75 -0.93
C ALA A 107 1.37 16.88 0.12
#